data_AF-A0A1F1A4P7-F1
#
_entry.id   AF-A0A1F1A4P7-F1
#
_cell.length_a   1.000
_cell.length_b   1.000
_cell.length_c   1.000
_cell.angle_alpha   90.00
_cell.angle_beta   90.00
_cell.angle_gamma   90.00
#
_symmetry.space_group_name_H-M   'P 1'
#
loop_
_entity.id
_entity.type
_entity.pdbx_description
1 polymer ?
#
loop_
_entity_poly.entity_id
_entity_poly.type
_entity_poly.pdbx_seq_one_letter_code
_entity_poly.pdbx_strand_id
1 'polypeptide(L)'
;MKDSVLEYRKIMEYAPILYVLVFLLFFSLLLYLRRRAIVKRSGGPFFAPFHINRGIFYIHVALCFSRRMIPLKEIKRITYVIFRGRSGGGARYAFYIELRNGKTVPFFFGKSKRNEELVEKLKRNAGKYGFKVDSTGN
;
A
#
# COMPACT_ATOMS: atom_id res chain seq x y z
N MET A 1 17.80 -47.48 16.28
CA MET A 1 18.01 -47.06 14.87
C MET A 1 16.71 -46.62 14.18
N LYS A 2 15.56 -47.26 14.43
CA LYS A 2 14.26 -46.80 13.89
C LYS A 2 13.78 -45.48 14.51
N ASP A 3 14.05 -45.25 15.79
CA ASP A 3 13.62 -44.03 16.51
C ASP A 3 14.37 -42.78 16.04
N SER A 4 15.68 -42.88 15.80
CA SER A 4 16.46 -41.76 15.26
C SER A 4 15.98 -41.34 13.86
N VAL A 5 15.68 -42.31 12.99
CA VAL A 5 15.15 -42.04 11.64
C VAL A 5 13.76 -41.38 11.69
N LEU A 6 12.92 -41.75 12.66
CA LEU A 6 11.61 -41.16 12.86
C LEU A 6 11.71 -39.70 13.32
N GLU A 7 12.64 -39.40 14.22
CA GLU A 7 12.91 -38.04 14.70
C GLU A 7 13.48 -37.14 13.59
N TYR A 8 14.42 -37.63 12.78
CA TYR A 8 14.91 -36.89 11.60
C TYR A 8 13.80 -36.61 10.59
N ARG A 9 12.88 -37.56 10.36
CA ARG A 9 11.74 -37.36 9.46
C ARG A 9 10.79 -36.28 9.98
N LYS A 10 10.49 -36.26 11.29
CA LYS A 10 9.68 -35.19 11.92
C LYS A 10 10.37 -33.82 11.77
N ILE A 11 11.67 -33.73 12.04
CA ILE A 11 12.42 -32.47 11.90
C ILE A 11 12.35 -31.95 10.46
N MET A 12 12.53 -32.83 9.47
CA MET A 12 12.42 -32.48 8.05
C MET A 12 11.02 -32.03 7.62
N GLU A 13 9.97 -32.50 8.32
CA GLU A 13 8.57 -32.13 8.06
C GLU A 13 8.19 -30.79 8.72
N TYR A 14 8.65 -30.54 9.96
CA TYR A 14 8.36 -29.30 10.68
C TYR A 14 9.26 -28.13 10.31
N ALA A 15 10.51 -28.37 9.89
CA ALA A 15 11.46 -27.31 9.58
C ALA A 15 10.95 -26.36 8.47
N PRO A 16 10.44 -26.84 7.32
CA PRO A 16 9.88 -25.96 6.28
C PRO A 16 8.71 -25.10 6.78
N ILE A 17 7.82 -25.68 7.58
CA ILE A 17 6.67 -24.98 8.16
C ILE A 17 7.16 -23.86 9.10
N LEU A 18 8.12 -24.17 9.97
CA LEU A 18 8.72 -23.19 10.87
C LEU A 18 9.39 -22.05 10.10
N TYR A 19 10.15 -22.35 9.03
CA TYR A 19 10.77 -21.32 8.19
C TYR A 19 9.74 -20.40 7.54
N VAL A 20 8.64 -20.94 7.02
CA VAL A 20 7.54 -20.13 6.46
C VAL A 20 6.91 -19.25 7.53
N LEU A 21 6.66 -19.76 8.73
CA LEU A 21 6.09 -18.98 9.84
C LEU A 21 7.02 -17.84 10.28
N VAL A 22 8.31 -18.12 10.44
CA VAL A 22 9.33 -17.11 10.78
C VAL A 22 9.43 -16.06 9.66
N PHE A 23 9.43 -16.48 8.40
CA PHE A 23 9.43 -15.56 7.26
C PHE A 23 8.20 -14.66 7.27
N LEU A 24 6.99 -15.21 7.44
CA LEU A 24 5.75 -14.43 7.48
C LEU A 24 5.72 -13.46 8.66
N LEU A 25 6.23 -13.86 9.83
CA LEU A 25 6.35 -12.99 10.99
C LEU A 25 7.31 -11.82 10.71
N PHE A 26 8.51 -12.11 10.24
CA PHE A 26 9.51 -11.09 9.95
C PHE A 26 9.06 -10.15 8.83
N PHE A 27 8.46 -10.71 7.77
CA PHE A 27 7.92 -9.94 6.65
C PHE A 27 6.78 -9.01 7.11
N SER A 28 5.86 -9.51 7.94
CA SER A 28 4.77 -8.70 8.50
C SER A 28 5.29 -7.58 9.39
N LEU A 29 6.27 -7.88 10.25
CA LEU A 29 6.93 -6.90 11.11
C LEU A 29 7.63 -5.82 10.27
N LEU A 30 8.35 -6.21 9.22
CA LEU A 30 9.01 -5.29 8.28
C LEU A 30 7.99 -4.36 7.63
N LEU A 31 6.87 -4.87 7.11
CA LEU A 31 5.82 -4.06 6.50
C LEU A 31 5.20 -3.08 7.49
N TYR A 32 4.96 -3.52 8.73
CA TYR A 32 4.45 -2.67 9.81
C TYR A 32 5.42 -1.53 10.14
N LEU A 33 6.70 -1.84 10.36
CA LEU A 33 7.74 -0.84 10.67
C LEU A 33 7.93 0.15 9.51
N ARG A 34 7.93 -0.33 8.26
CA ARG A 34 8.00 0.53 7.07
C ARG A 34 6.82 1.50 6.99
N ARG A 35 5.60 1.03 7.26
CA ARG A 35 4.41 1.91 7.32
C ARG A 35 4.55 2.93 8.44
N ARG A 36 4.90 2.48 9.65
CA ARG A 36 5.07 3.35 10.83
C ARG A 36 6.10 4.46 10.58
N ALA A 37 7.21 4.15 9.93
CA ALA A 37 8.25 5.13 9.60
C ALA A 37 7.73 6.25 8.68
N ILE A 38 6.94 5.92 7.65
CA ILE A 38 6.38 6.92 6.74
C ILE A 38 5.28 7.75 7.41
N VAL A 39 4.41 7.11 8.19
CA VAL A 39 3.35 7.76 8.97
C VAL A 39 3.95 8.78 9.95
N LYS A 40 5.04 8.43 10.65
CA LYS A 40 5.76 9.35 11.55
C LYS A 40 6.33 10.55 10.80
N ARG A 41 6.83 10.36 9.57
CA ARG A 41 7.37 11.45 8.73
C ARG A 41 6.28 12.36 8.17
N SER A 42 5.13 11.81 7.81
CA SER A 42 4.02 12.56 7.22
C SER A 42 3.18 13.29 8.26
N GLY A 43 3.13 12.80 9.50
CA GLY A 43 2.22 13.28 10.55
C GLY A 43 0.76 12.84 10.34
N GLY A 44 0.50 12.01 9.33
CA GLY A 44 -0.84 11.54 8.99
C GLY A 44 -1.30 10.35 9.83
N PRO A 45 -2.57 9.94 9.70
CA PRO A 45 -3.09 8.77 10.38
C PRO A 45 -2.51 7.46 9.80
N PHE A 46 -2.23 6.50 10.68
CA PHE A 46 -1.65 5.21 10.31
C PHE A 46 -2.54 4.46 9.30
N PHE A 47 -3.86 4.42 9.55
CA PHE A 47 -4.82 3.64 8.77
C PHE A 47 -5.26 4.29 7.45
N ALA A 48 -4.94 5.57 7.20
CA ALA A 48 -5.20 6.15 5.89
C ALA A 48 -4.30 5.52 4.81
N PRO A 49 -4.75 5.43 3.55
CA PRO A 49 -3.96 4.91 2.45
C PRO A 49 -2.86 5.89 2.00
N PHE A 50 -3.10 7.19 2.14
CA PHE A 50 -2.14 8.25 1.84
C PHE A 50 -2.39 9.49 2.71
N HIS A 51 -1.41 10.39 2.76
CA HIS A 51 -1.50 11.67 3.43
C HIS A 51 -0.71 12.73 2.66
N ILE A 52 -1.23 13.96 2.56
CA ILE A 52 -0.53 15.07 1.94
C ILE A 52 -0.12 16.05 3.03
N ASN A 53 1.17 16.33 3.14
CA ASN A 53 1.70 17.31 4.08
C ASN A 53 2.94 18.00 3.50
N ARG A 54 3.12 19.30 3.79
CA ARG A 54 4.29 20.11 3.37
C ARG A 54 4.70 19.95 1.90
N GLY A 55 3.72 19.88 0.99
CA GLY A 55 3.99 19.74 -0.44
C GLY A 55 4.46 18.34 -0.88
N ILE A 56 4.27 17.31 -0.06
CA ILE A 56 4.62 15.92 -0.36
C ILE A 56 3.39 15.02 -0.22
N PHE A 57 3.20 14.13 -1.18
CA PHE A 57 2.24 13.03 -1.17
C PHE A 57 2.90 11.79 -0.55
N TYR A 58 2.43 11.38 0.62
CA TYR A 58 2.91 10.22 1.35
C TYR A 58 1.98 9.03 1.14
N ILE A 59 2.54 7.88 0.75
CA ILE A 59 1.81 6.62 0.58
C ILE A 59 1.98 5.76 1.83
N HIS A 60 0.87 5.45 2.51
CA HIS A 60 0.82 4.69 3.76
C HIS A 60 0.43 3.22 3.56
N VAL A 61 0.22 2.76 2.32
CA VAL A 61 -0.08 1.35 2.02
C VAL A 61 1.07 0.45 2.49
N ALA A 62 0.73 -0.67 3.13
CA ALA A 62 1.72 -1.60 3.68
C ALA A 62 2.62 -2.16 2.56
N LEU A 63 2.02 -2.69 1.50
CA LEU A 63 2.73 -3.18 0.32
C LEU A 63 2.77 -2.09 -0.75
N CYS A 64 3.94 -1.47 -0.92
CA CYS A 64 4.22 -0.50 -1.98
C CYS A 64 5.69 -0.62 -2.34
N PHE A 65 5.95 -1.02 -3.58
CA PHE A 65 7.28 -1.24 -4.16
C PHE A 65 7.88 0.04 -4.77
N SER A 66 7.05 1.08 -4.92
CA SER A 66 7.46 2.37 -5.48
C SER A 66 7.87 3.37 -4.40
N ARG A 67 8.35 4.55 -4.82
CA ARG A 67 8.66 5.68 -3.96
C ARG A 67 7.40 6.10 -3.17
N ARG A 68 7.50 6.14 -1.84
CA ARG A 68 6.38 6.46 -0.93
C ARG A 68 6.23 7.95 -0.59
N MET A 69 7.18 8.77 -1.01
CA MET A 69 7.20 10.21 -0.78
C MET A 69 7.34 10.88 -2.15
N ILE A 70 6.27 11.46 -2.66
CA ILE A 70 6.23 12.05 -3.99
C ILE A 70 5.95 13.54 -3.81
N PRO A 71 6.90 14.45 -4.10
CA PRO A 71 6.63 15.87 -4.09
C PRO A 71 5.49 16.22 -5.04
N LEU A 72 4.53 17.06 -4.61
CA LEU A 72 3.35 17.38 -5.42
C LEU A 72 3.74 18.02 -6.76
N LYS A 73 4.84 18.78 -6.78
CA LYS A 73 5.41 19.36 -8.01
C LYS A 73 5.84 18.31 -9.04
N GLU A 74 6.20 17.10 -8.61
CA GLU A 74 6.57 16.01 -9.51
C GLU A 74 5.35 15.30 -10.11
N ILE A 75 4.15 15.49 -9.53
CA ILE A 75 2.93 14.86 -10.00
C ILE A 75 2.39 15.62 -11.21
N LYS A 76 2.10 14.89 -12.28
CA LYS A 76 1.41 15.40 -13.47
C LYS A 76 -0.10 15.22 -13.33
N ARG A 77 -0.53 14.00 -13.03
CA ARG A 77 -1.93 13.65 -12.76
C ARG A 77 -2.02 12.39 -11.92
N ILE A 78 -3.15 12.21 -11.25
CA ILE A 78 -3.50 10.97 -10.57
C ILE A 78 -4.72 10.41 -11.27
N THR A 79 -4.68 9.15 -11.66
CA THR A 79 -5.86 8.46 -12.13
C THR A 79 -6.19 7.30 -11.20
N TYR A 80 -7.47 6.95 -11.11
CA TYR A 80 -7.86 5.77 -10.34
C TYR A 80 -8.98 4.96 -11.00
N VAL A 81 -8.96 3.65 -10.72
CA VAL A 81 -10.00 2.69 -11.10
C VAL A 81 -10.50 1.99 -9.85
N ILE A 82 -11.77 1.62 -9.82
CA ILE A 82 -12.35 0.83 -8.74
C ILE A 82 -12.48 -0.62 -9.22
N PHE A 83 -11.73 -1.52 -8.61
CA PHE A 83 -11.86 -2.96 -8.83
C PHE A 83 -12.84 -3.56 -7.83
N ARG A 84 -13.88 -4.23 -8.30
CA ARG A 84 -14.77 -5.03 -7.46
C ARG A 84 -14.14 -6.41 -7.23
N GLY A 85 -13.87 -6.76 -5.97
CA GLY A 85 -13.44 -8.11 -5.61
C GLY A 85 -14.55 -9.13 -5.84
N ARG A 86 -14.18 -10.34 -6.26
CA ARG A 86 -15.09 -11.50 -6.30
C ARG A 86 -15.20 -12.13 -4.91
N SER A 87 -16.30 -12.85 -4.65
CA SER A 87 -16.49 -13.67 -3.44
C SER A 87 -16.27 -12.93 -2.12
N GLY A 88 -16.84 -11.74 -1.97
CA GLY A 88 -16.75 -10.96 -0.71
C GLY A 88 -15.42 -10.22 -0.49
N GLY A 89 -14.47 -10.24 -1.45
CA GLY A 89 -13.15 -9.60 -1.32
C GLY A 89 -13.12 -8.06 -1.26
N GLY A 90 -14.30 -7.41 -1.24
CA GLY A 90 -14.48 -5.96 -1.18
C GLY A 90 -14.06 -5.22 -2.46
N ALA A 91 -14.52 -3.98 -2.61
CA ALA A 91 -14.03 -3.10 -3.68
C ALA A 91 -12.71 -2.44 -3.28
N ARG A 92 -11.84 -2.15 -4.26
CA ARG A 92 -10.53 -1.54 -4.04
C ARG A 92 -10.28 -0.42 -5.04
N TYR A 93 -9.68 0.67 -4.56
CA TYR A 93 -9.10 1.70 -5.41
C TYR A 93 -7.74 1.24 -5.92
N ALA A 94 -7.50 1.41 -7.20
CA ALA A 94 -6.21 1.32 -7.85
C ALA A 94 -5.81 2.71 -8.31
N PHE A 95 -4.81 3.29 -7.66
CA PHE A 95 -4.29 4.61 -7.98
C PHE A 95 -3.06 4.48 -8.86
N TYR A 96 -2.98 5.34 -9.87
CA TYR A 96 -1.85 5.51 -10.75
C TYR A 96 -1.42 6.98 -10.69
N ILE A 97 -0.30 7.25 -10.03
CA ILE A 97 0.29 8.59 -10.00
C ILE A 97 1.25 8.70 -11.19
N GLU A 98 0.87 9.47 -12.20
CA GLU A 98 1.74 9.81 -13.31
C GLU A 98 2.63 10.98 -12.92
N LEU A 99 3.93 10.75 -12.94
CA LEU A 99 4.94 11.76 -12.66
C LEU A 99 5.29 12.54 -13.93
N ARG A 100 5.73 13.78 -13.77
CA ARG A 100 6.16 14.65 -14.88
C ARG A 100 7.32 14.09 -15.69
N ASN A 101 8.12 13.19 -15.10
CA ASN A 101 9.21 12.48 -15.78
C ASN A 101 8.74 11.24 -16.56
N GLY A 102 7.43 11.00 -16.69
CA GLY A 102 6.85 9.87 -17.42
C GLY A 102 6.74 8.55 -16.64
N LYS A 103 7.28 8.47 -15.40
CA LYS A 103 7.13 7.28 -14.56
C LYS A 103 5.75 7.24 -13.89
N THR A 104 5.18 6.05 -13.74
CA THR A 104 3.91 5.85 -13.04
C THR A 104 4.13 5.08 -11.75
N VAL A 105 3.58 5.58 -10.64
CA VAL A 105 3.60 4.93 -9.34
C VAL A 105 2.21 4.34 -9.03
N PRO A 106 2.03 3.02 -9.12
CA PRO A 106 0.79 2.36 -8.77
C PRO A 106 0.71 2.05 -7.27
N PHE A 107 -0.47 2.18 -6.69
CA PHE A 107 -0.77 1.61 -5.37
C PHE A 107 -2.26 1.32 -5.19
N PHE A 108 -2.59 0.41 -4.27
CA PHE A 108 -3.94 -0.11 -4.08
C PHE A 108 -4.39 0.01 -2.63
N PHE A 109 -5.67 0.30 -2.42
CA PHE A 109 -6.27 0.32 -1.08
C PHE A 109 -7.77 -0.01 -1.12
N GLY A 110 -8.30 -0.50 0.00
CA GLY A 110 -9.72 -0.87 0.10
C GLY A 110 -10.67 0.32 -0.02
N LYS A 111 -11.83 0.11 -0.64
CA LYS A 111 -12.95 1.05 -0.66
C LYS A 111 -13.69 0.96 0.69
N SER A 112 -13.82 2.09 1.36
CA SER A 112 -14.58 2.25 2.61
C SER A 112 -15.09 3.69 2.65
N LYS A 113 -16.15 3.96 3.42
CA LYS A 113 -16.73 5.31 3.53
C LYS A 113 -15.68 6.39 3.83
N ARG A 114 -14.77 6.11 4.78
CA ARG A 114 -13.66 7.00 5.16
C ARG A 114 -12.68 7.24 4.00
N ASN A 115 -12.37 6.20 3.24
CA ASN A 115 -11.46 6.31 2.10
C ASN A 115 -12.12 7.03 0.92
N GLU A 116 -13.42 6.85 0.72
CA GLU A 116 -14.19 7.59 -0.29
C GLU A 116 -14.15 9.10 -0.02
N GLU A 117 -14.44 9.51 1.22
CA GLU A 117 -14.34 10.90 1.66
C GLU A 117 -12.92 11.47 1.45
N LEU A 118 -11.88 10.65 1.72
CA LEU A 118 -10.49 11.04 1.51
C LEU A 118 -10.18 11.27 0.02
N VAL A 119 -10.67 10.40 -0.86
CA VAL A 119 -10.49 10.53 -2.33
C VAL A 119 -11.25 11.75 -2.85
N GLU A 120 -12.46 12.00 -2.36
CA GLU A 120 -13.20 13.22 -2.73
C GLU A 120 -12.48 14.49 -2.28
N LYS A 121 -11.95 14.51 -1.06
CA LYS A 121 -11.16 15.64 -0.56
C LYS A 121 -9.90 15.86 -1.41
N LEU A 122 -9.25 14.78 -1.84
CA LEU A 122 -8.11 14.86 -2.76
C LEU A 122 -8.56 15.49 -4.09
N LYS A 123 -9.66 15.01 -4.69
CA LYS A 123 -10.18 15.52 -5.97
C LYS A 123 -10.55 17.01 -5.88
N ARG A 124 -11.25 17.44 -4.83
CA ARG A 124 -11.62 18.85 -4.60
C ARG A 124 -10.41 19.77 -4.45
N ASN A 125 -9.32 19.28 -3.84
CA ASN A 125 -8.11 20.08 -3.61
C ASN A 125 -7.03 19.91 -4.69
N ALA A 126 -7.21 19.02 -5.66
CA ALA A 126 -6.20 18.68 -6.67
C ALA A 126 -5.69 19.93 -7.41
N GLY A 127 -6.61 20.83 -7.79
CA GLY A 127 -6.26 22.10 -8.45
C GLY A 127 -5.31 22.98 -7.62
N LYS A 128 -5.49 23.03 -6.30
CA LYS A 128 -4.59 23.76 -5.38
C LYS A 128 -3.20 23.14 -5.31
N TYR A 129 -3.08 21.85 -5.60
CA TYR A 129 -1.82 21.11 -5.60
C TYR A 129 -1.12 21.10 -6.97
N GLY A 130 -1.74 21.64 -8.01
CA GLY A 130 -1.15 21.74 -9.35
C GLY A 130 -1.24 20.46 -10.20
N PHE A 131 -2.17 19.55 -9.89
CA PHE A 131 -2.46 18.36 -10.70
C PHE A 131 -3.96 18.05 -10.73
N LYS A 132 -4.36 17.12 -11.60
CA LYS A 132 -5.75 16.63 -11.71
C LYS A 132 -5.89 15.22 -11.14
N VAL A 133 -7.09 14.89 -10.67
CA VAL A 133 -7.46 13.56 -10.15
C VAL A 133 -8.70 13.07 -10.87
N ASP A 134 -8.54 12.04 -11.71
CA ASP A 134 -9.60 11.55 -12.60
C ASP A 134 -9.90 10.06 -12.37
N SER A 135 -11.17 9.67 -12.47
CA SER A 135 -11.57 8.25 -12.48
C SER A 135 -11.50 7.71 -13.91
N THR A 136 -10.80 6.59 -14.12
CA THR A 136 -10.64 5.97 -15.45
C THR A 136 -11.73 4.91 -15.74
N GLY A 137 -12.80 4.87 -14.95
CA GLY A 137 -13.94 3.98 -15.19
C GLY A 137 -15.22 4.67 -14.77
N ASN A 138 -16.02 5.06 -15.76
CA ASN A 138 -17.48 5.14 -15.67
C ASN A 138 -18.03 3.86 -16.28
#